data_AF-A0A1W9VRZ6-F1
#
_entry.id   AF-A0A1W9VRZ6-F1
#
_cell.length_a   1.000
_cell.length_b   1.000
_cell.length_c   1.000
_cell.angle_alpha   90.00
_cell.angle_beta   90.00
_cell.angle_gamma   90.00
#
_symmetry.space_group_name_H-M   'P 1'
#
loop_
_entity.id
_entity.type
_entity.pdbx_description
1 polymer ?
#
loop_
_entity_poly.entity_id
_entity_poly.type
_entity_poly.pdbx_seq_one_letter_code
_entity_poly.pdbx_strand_id
1 'polypeptide(L)' 'MEVQIKGVHYSISDTLRENIEKKLSRLDYVKDHIVHFYFTIVKDSKEIFIKGLMICLIK' A
#
# COMPACT_ATOMS: atom_id res chain seq x y z
N MET A 1 -8.41 6.65 6.11
CA MET A 1 -7.54 5.75 5.34
C MET A 1 -6.17 5.65 6.01
N GLU A 2 -5.94 4.56 6.74
CA GLU A 2 -4.62 4.21 7.27
C GLU A 2 -3.86 3.36 6.23
N VAL A 3 -2.58 3.64 6.03
CA VAL A 3 -1.73 2.92 5.05
C VAL A 3 -0.58 2.23 5.77
N GLN A 4 -0.52 0.92 5.63
CA GLN A 4 0.60 0.11 6.11
C GLN A 4 1.32 -0.55 4.94
N ILE A 5 2.63 -0.37 4.88
CA ILE A 5 3.48 -0.92 3.82
C ILE A 5 4.54 -1.79 4.46
N LYS A 6 4.60 -3.06 4.06
CA LYS A 6 5.53 -4.07 4.56
C LYS A 6 6.35 -4.66 3.42
N GLY A 7 7.66 -4.75 3.61
CA GLY A 7 8.56 -5.48 2.72
C GLY A 7 8.83 -6.88 3.24
N VAL A 8 8.88 -7.86 2.33
CA VAL A 8 9.34 -9.24 2.63
C VAL A 8 10.61 -9.48 1.83
N HIS A 9 11.70 -9.84 2.52
CA HIS A 9 13.06 -9.95 1.97
C HIS A 9 13.54 -8.66 1.26
N TYR A 10 12.96 -7.52 1.63
CA TYR A 10 13.22 -6.23 1.01
C TYR A 10 13.02 -5.11 2.03
N SER A 11 13.97 -4.17 2.11
CA SER A 11 13.79 -2.93 2.87
C SER A 11 13.02 -1.93 2.03
N ILE A 12 11.96 -1.36 2.60
CA ILE A 12 11.22 -0.31 1.92
C ILE A 12 11.96 1.00 2.14
N SER A 13 12.40 1.61 1.04
CA SER A 13 13.02 2.94 1.07
C SER A 13 11.96 4.02 1.28
N ASP A 14 12.38 5.13 1.88
CA ASP A 14 11.51 6.30 2.08
C ASP A 14 10.96 6.82 0.74
N THR A 15 11.79 6.83 -0.30
CA THR A 15 11.37 7.21 -1.66
C THR A 15 10.25 6.30 -2.20
N LEU A 16 10.32 4.99 -1.94
CA LEU A 16 9.26 4.08 -2.38
C LEU A 16 7.97 4.33 -1.60
N ARG A 17 8.09 4.60 -0.30
CA ARG A 17 6.96 4.94 0.56
C ARG A 17 6.25 6.21 0.09
N GLU A 18 6.99 7.29 -0.12
CA GLU A 18 6.45 8.56 -0.62
C GLU A 18 5.75 8.38 -1.98
N ASN A 19 6.32 7.58 -2.87
CA ASN A 19 5.71 7.28 -4.17
C ASN A 19 4.37 6.53 -4.04
N ILE A 20 4.26 5.61 -3.09
CA ILE A 20 3.01 4.88 -2.82
C ILE A 20 1.98 5.84 -2.21
N GLU A 21 2.36 6.63 -1.22
CA GLU A 21 1.49 7.61 -0.57
C GLU A 21 0.97 8.66 -1.58
N LYS A 22 1.83 9.16 -2.47
CA LYS A 22 1.43 10.08 -3.56
C LYS A 22 0.47 9.45 -4.56
N LYS A 23 0.54 8.14 -4.79
CA LYS A 23 -0.44 7.44 -5.64
C LYS A 23 -1.77 7.25 -4.92
N LEU A 24 -1.73 6.98 -3.61
CA LEU A 24 -2.91 6.79 -2.78
C LEU A 24 -3.68 8.09 -2.53
N SER A 25 -3.01 9.25 -2.49
CA SER A 25 -3.70 10.54 -2.38
C SER A 25 -4.67 10.80 -3.55
N ARG A 26 -4.46 10.16 -4.70
CA ARG A 26 -5.42 10.21 -5.81
C ARG A 26 -6.75 9.53 -5.49
N LEU A 27 -6.82 8.72 -4.43
CA LEU A 27 -8.01 8.05 -3.92
C LEU A 27 -8.68 8.82 -2.76
N ASP A 28 -8.24 10.04 -2.48
CA ASP A 28 -8.79 10.84 -1.36
C ASP A 28 -10.32 11.05 -1.46
N TYR A 29 -10.86 11.05 -2.68
CA TYR A 29 -12.30 11.16 -2.96
C TYR A 29 -13.14 9.99 -2.42
N VAL A 30 -12.51 8.85 -2.12
CA VAL A 30 -13.13 7.65 -1.51
C VAL A 30 -12.57 7.33 -0.13
N LYS A 31 -11.73 8.19 0.44
CA LYS A 31 -11.05 7.92 1.73
C LYS A 31 -12.01 7.62 2.88
N ASP A 32 -13.23 8.17 2.83
CA ASP A 32 -14.24 8.00 3.86
C ASP A 32 -14.89 6.61 3.81
N HIS A 33 -14.72 5.90 2.70
CA HIS A 33 -15.14 4.51 2.52
C HIS A 33 -14.00 3.52 2.76
N ILE A 34 -12.74 3.98 2.79
CA ILE A 34 -11.57 3.11 2.91
C ILE A 34 -10.95 3.26 4.29
N VAL A 35 -11.00 2.18 5.07
CA VAL A 35 -10.48 2.14 6.43
C VAL A 35 -8.97 1.92 6.40
N HIS A 36 -8.53 0.80 5.81
CA HIS A 36 -7.13 0.38 5.79
C HIS A 36 -6.68 -0.08 4.40
N PHE A 37 -5.44 0.29 4.05
CA PHE A 37 -4.68 -0.30 2.95
C PHE A 37 -3.45 -1.00 3.49
N TYR A 38 -3.34 -2.29 3.24
CA TYR A 38 -2.16 -3.09 3.55
C TYR A 38 -1.44 -3.47 2.27
N PHE A 39 -0.24 -2.92 2.07
CA PHE A 39 0.64 -3.27 0.97
C PHE A 39 1.75 -4.19 1.46
N THR A 40 1.89 -5.35 0.81
CA THR A 40 3.02 -6.26 1.01
C THR A 40 3.80 -6.32 -0.29
N ILE A 41 5.02 -5.80 -0.26
CA ILE A 41 5.96 -5.86 -1.38
C ILE A 41 6.86 -7.06 -1.15
N VAL A 42 6.80 -8.03 -2.05
CA VAL A 42 7.62 -9.23 -1.98
C VAL A 42 8.62 -9.19 -3.11
N LYS A 43 9.90 -9.31 -2.76
CA LYS A 43 10.97 -9.51 -3.72
C LYS A 43 11.34 -10.99 -3.70
N ASP A 44 10.95 -11.71 -4.75
CA ASP A 44 11.46 -13.04 -5.04
C ASP A 44 12.73 -12.93 -5.91
N SER A 45 13.49 -14.01 -6.04
CA SER A 45 14.83 -14.05 -6.66
C SER A 45 14.88 -13.50 -8.09
N LYS A 46 13.73 -13.42 -8.78
CA LYS A 46 13.63 -12.89 -10.15
C LYS A 46 12.54 -11.83 -10.33
N GLU A 47 11.59 -11.72 -9.42
CA GLU A 47 10.37 -10.94 -9.62
C GLU A 47 10.00 -10.15 -8.37
N ILE A 48 9.47 -8.95 -8.58
CA ILE A 48 8.88 -8.14 -7.52
C ILE A 48 7.38 -8.12 -7.74
N PHE A 49 6.61 -8.57 -6.74
CA PHE A 49 5.17 -8.48 -6.77
C PHE A 49 4.64 -7.73 -5.56
N ILE A 50 3.53 -7.03 -5.76
CA ILE A 50 2.87 -6.21 -4.75
C ILE A 50 1.51 -6.84 -4.48
N LYS A 51 1.28 -7.24 -3.24
CA LYS A 51 -0.04 -7.68 -2.75
C LYS A 51 -0.68 -6.52 -1.99
N GLY A 52 -1.89 -6.15 -2.37
CA GLY A 52 -2.69 -5.13 -1.70
C GLY A 52 -3.95 -5.75 -1.10
N LEU A 53 -4.20 -5.49 0.18
CA LEU A 53 -5.50 -5.74 0.81
C LEU A 53 -6.13 -4.40 1.17
N MET A 54 -7.31 -4.14 0.62
CA MET A 54 -8.12 -2.97 0.92
C MET A 54 -9.29 -3.37 1.81
N ILE A 55 -9.44 -2.70 2.95
CA ILE A 55 -10.59 -2.87 3.83
C ILE A 55 -11.47 -1.63 3.71
N CYS A 56 -12.70 -1.83 3.25
CA CYS A 56 -13.70 -0.77 3.12
C CYS A 56 -14.77 -0.87 4.21
N LEU A 57 -15.28 0.30 4.62
CA LEU A 57 -16.51 0.41 5.39
C LEU A 57 -17.69 0.12 4.47
N ILE A 58 -18.34 -1.01 4.67
CA ILE A 58 -19.64 -1.31 4.07
C ILE A 58 -20.68 -0.76 5.04
N LYS A 59 -21.38 0.31 4.65
CA LYS A 59 -22.56 0.82 5.34
C LYS A 59 -23.81 0.14 4.82
#